data_AF-A0A7C9S283-F1
#
_entry.id   AF-A0A7C9S283-F1
#
_cell.length_a   1.000
_cell.length_b   1.000
_cell.length_c   1.000
_cell.angle_alpha   90.00
_cell.angle_beta   90.00
_cell.angle_gamma   90.00
#
_symmetry.space_group_name_H-M   'P 1'
#
loop_
_entity.id
_entity.type
_entity.pdbx_description
1 polymer ?
#
loop_
_entity_poly.entity_id
_entity_poly.type
_entity_poly.pdbx_seq_one_letter_code
_entity_poly.pdbx_strand_id
1 'polypeptide(L)'
;MQEETAVIRVLWMLAQGMVWPWLLEGMCDMAAVERAVRRRFAEPPIGDHLGFHLTDLGRARLVDWYLHHAPLRTDPEHADDWRAVTMR
;
A
#
# COMPACT_ATOMS: atom_id res chain seq x y z
N MET A 1 -13.86 -4.74 0.26
CA MET A 1 -12.72 -5.67 0.43
C MET A 1 -11.63 -5.39 -0.60
N GLN A 2 -11.84 -5.65 -1.90
CA GLN A 2 -10.83 -5.38 -2.95
C GLN A 2 -10.26 -3.95 -2.99
N GLU A 3 -11.11 -2.93 -2.85
CA GLU A 3 -10.66 -1.52 -2.86
C GLU A 3 -9.73 -1.19 -1.68
N GLU A 4 -9.96 -1.81 -0.53
CA GLU A 4 -9.12 -1.62 0.66
C GLU A 4 -7.81 -2.38 0.52
N THR A 5 -7.85 -3.62 0.04
CA THR A 5 -6.65 -4.42 -0.29
C THR A 5 -5.74 -3.67 -1.27
N ALA A 6 -6.30 -3.01 -2.29
CA ALA A 6 -5.52 -2.21 -3.25
C ALA A 6 -4.83 -1.00 -2.60
N VAL A 7 -5.48 -0.29 -1.68
CA VAL A 7 -4.85 0.81 -0.92
C VAL A 7 -3.73 0.27 -0.04
N ILE A 8 -3.96 -0.85 0.66
CA ILE A 8 -2.93 -1.47 1.49
C ILE A 8 -1.73 -1.91 0.66
N ARG A 9 -1.93 -2.43 -0.56
CA ARG A 9 -0.84 -2.72 -1.51
C ARG A 9 0.02 -1.49 -1.78
N VAL A 10 -0.59 -0.32 -2.02
CA VAL A 10 0.16 0.95 -2.19
C VAL A 10 1.00 1.24 -0.96
N LEU A 11 0.41 1.17 0.24
CA LEU A 11 1.15 1.44 1.48
C LEU A 11 2.29 0.45 1.69
N TRP A 12 2.08 -0.82 1.35
CA TRP A 12 3.09 -1.87 1.40
C TRP A 12 4.25 -1.59 0.44
N MET A 13 3.98 -1.21 -0.81
CA MET A 13 5.01 -0.80 -1.78
C MET A 13 5.82 0.39 -1.27
N LEU A 14 5.16 1.43 -0.74
CA LEU A 14 5.84 2.59 -0.17
C LEU A 14 6.70 2.23 1.04
N ALA A 15 6.22 1.34 1.91
CA ALA A 15 6.98 0.86 3.06
C ALA A 15 8.24 0.07 2.65
N GLN A 16 8.25 -0.53 1.45
CA GLN A 16 9.42 -1.20 0.87
C GLN A 16 10.37 -0.24 0.13
N GLY A 17 10.09 1.07 0.11
CA GLY A 17 10.90 2.07 -0.58
C GLY A 17 10.57 2.26 -2.06
N MET A 18 9.47 1.67 -2.55
CA MET A 18 9.01 1.87 -3.92
C MET A 18 8.23 3.19 -4.02
N VAL A 19 8.95 4.30 -3.98
CA VAL A 19 8.37 5.65 -3.81
C VAL A 19 8.17 6.41 -5.12
N TRP A 20 8.71 5.94 -6.23
CA TRP A 20 8.66 6.70 -7.49
C TRP A 20 7.33 6.50 -8.24
N PRO A 21 6.77 7.54 -8.89
CA PRO A 21 5.51 7.42 -9.62
C PRO A 21 5.49 6.28 -10.64
N TRP A 22 6.53 6.18 -11.47
CA TRP A 22 6.66 5.13 -12.48
C TRP A 22 6.76 3.71 -11.88
N LEU A 23 7.20 3.55 -10.64
CA LEU A 23 7.16 2.25 -9.94
C LEU A 23 5.73 1.92 -9.52
N LEU A 24 5.01 2.88 -8.92
CA LEU A 24 3.64 2.66 -8.47
C LEU A 24 2.69 2.44 -9.64
N GLU A 25 2.87 3.14 -10.77
CA GLU A 25 2.10 2.93 -12.01
C GLU A 25 2.22 1.50 -12.54
N GLY A 26 3.39 0.88 -12.41
CA GLY A 26 3.61 -0.49 -12.87
C GLY A 26 3.13 -1.58 -11.90
N MET A 27 2.93 -1.25 -10.62
CA MET A 27 2.67 -2.25 -9.56
C MET A 27 1.33 -2.09 -8.85
N CYS A 28 0.68 -0.93 -8.97
CA CYS A 28 -0.53 -0.58 -8.23
C CYS A 28 -1.61 0.00 -9.17
N ASP A 29 -2.86 -0.13 -8.73
CA ASP A 29 -3.96 0.65 -9.32
C ASP A 29 -3.80 2.14 -8.95
N MET A 30 -3.76 3.00 -9.96
CA MET A 30 -3.62 4.45 -9.76
C MET A 30 -4.79 5.06 -8.99
N ALA A 31 -6.01 4.50 -9.11
CA ALA A 31 -7.13 4.93 -8.28
C ALA A 31 -6.90 4.63 -6.79
N ALA A 32 -6.14 3.57 -6.46
CA ALA A 32 -5.73 3.25 -5.10
C ALA A 32 -4.63 4.22 -4.61
N VAL A 33 -3.67 4.59 -5.47
CA VAL A 33 -2.64 5.59 -5.17
C VAL A 33 -3.28 6.94 -4.83
N GLU A 34 -4.18 7.44 -5.69
CA GLU A 34 -4.92 8.67 -5.43
C GLU A 34 -5.72 8.62 -4.13
N ARG A 35 -6.33 7.46 -3.85
CA ARG A 35 -7.12 7.27 -2.63
C ARG A 35 -6.23 7.26 -1.38
N ALA A 36 -5.04 6.67 -1.45
CA ALA A 36 -4.05 6.74 -0.37
C ALA A 36 -3.66 8.20 -0.07
N VAL A 37 -3.46 9.01 -1.11
CA VAL A 37 -3.20 10.46 -0.98
C VAL A 37 -4.40 11.20 -0.39
N ARG A 38 -5.61 11.02 -0.95
CA ARG A 38 -6.84 11.66 -0.45
C ARG A 38 -7.12 11.32 1.01
N ARG A 39 -6.79 10.10 1.45
CA ARG A 39 -6.94 9.66 2.86
C ARG A 39 -5.77 10.08 3.76
N ARG A 40 -4.77 10.78 3.23
CA ARG A 40 -3.55 11.21 3.94
C ARG A 40 -2.69 10.05 4.45
N PHE A 41 -2.80 8.88 3.82
CA PHE A 41 -1.91 7.76 4.10
C PHE A 41 -0.57 7.88 3.37
N ALA A 42 -0.56 8.58 2.24
CA ALA A 42 0.64 8.95 1.52
C ALA A 42 0.60 10.43 1.15
N GLU A 43 1.76 11.04 1.02
CA GLU A 43 1.92 12.36 0.41
C GLU A 43 2.40 12.17 -1.04
N PRO A 44 1.89 12.99 -1.98
CA PRO A 44 2.34 12.94 -3.36
C PRO A 44 3.81 13.38 -3.47
N PRO A 45 4.50 13.00 -4.57
CA PRO A 45 5.86 13.46 -4.82
C PRO A 45 5.96 14.99 -4.88
N ILE A 46 7.12 15.52 -4.50
CA ILE A 46 7.44 16.95 -4.55
C ILE A 46 8.57 17.17 -5.55
N GLY A 47 8.22 17.75 -6.70
CA GLY A 47 9.16 17.91 -7.82
C GLY A 47 9.71 16.56 -8.30
N ASP A 48 10.90 16.57 -8.89
CA ASP A 48 11.50 15.38 -9.52
C ASP A 48 12.44 14.60 -8.58
N HIS A 49 12.63 15.06 -7.34
CA HIS A 49 13.66 14.55 -6.42
C HIS A 49 13.09 13.84 -5.19
N LEU A 50 11.80 14.02 -4.90
CA LEU A 50 11.14 13.42 -3.75
C LEU A 50 9.94 12.62 -4.24
N GLY A 51 10.04 11.30 -4.14
CA GLY A 51 8.95 10.38 -4.43
C GLY A 51 7.81 10.48 -3.42
N PHE A 52 6.79 9.63 -3.58
CA PHE A 52 5.72 9.47 -2.61
C PHE A 52 6.27 9.18 -1.21
N HIS A 53 5.68 9.81 -0.20
CA HIS A 53 6.05 9.60 1.20
C HIS A 53 4.93 8.87 1.94
N LEU A 54 5.27 7.77 2.63
CA LEU A 54 4.34 7.08 3.53
C LEU A 54 4.23 7.88 4.83
N THR A 55 3.05 8.41 5.12
CA THR A 55 2.82 9.19 6.35
C THR A 55 2.75 8.28 7.57
N ASP A 56 2.83 8.86 8.78
CA ASP A 56 2.61 8.12 10.02
C ASP A 56 1.21 7.49 10.11
N LEU A 57 0.20 8.19 9.57
CA LEU A 57 -1.16 7.65 9.50
C LEU A 57 -1.24 6.45 8.54
N GLY A 58 -0.56 6.51 7.39
CA GLY A 58 -0.46 5.39 6.47
C GLY A 58 0.29 4.21 7.07
N ARG A 59 1.40 4.48 7.78
CA ARG A 59 2.15 3.46 8.52
C ARG A 59 1.27 2.79 9.58
N ALA A 60 0.53 3.55 10.38
CA ALA A 60 -0.38 3.01 11.37
C ALA A 60 -1.46 2.13 10.73
N ARG A 61 -2.05 2.58 9.61
CA ARG A 61 -3.05 1.79 8.87
C ARG A 61 -2.46 0.47 8.34
N LEU A 62 -1.24 0.49 7.83
CA LEU A 62 -0.55 -0.70 7.32
C LEU A 62 -0.21 -1.68 8.44
N VAL A 63 0.28 -1.18 9.59
CA VAL A 63 0.58 -2.00 10.77
C VAL A 63 -0.70 -2.65 11.31
N ASP A 64 -1.78 -1.89 11.40
CA ASP A 64 -3.10 -2.42 11.78
C ASP A 64 -3.51 -3.58 10.86
N TRP A 65 -3.45 -3.37 9.53
CA TRP A 65 -3.74 -4.44 8.58
C TRP A 65 -2.84 -5.67 8.79
N TYR A 66 -1.53 -5.44 8.93
CA TYR A 66 -0.55 -6.52 9.10
C TYR A 66 -0.86 -7.37 10.33
N LEU A 67 -1.14 -6.75 11.48
CA LEU A 67 -1.42 -7.47 12.73
C LEU A 67 -2.65 -8.39 12.61
N HIS A 68 -3.65 -7.99 11.82
CA HIS A 68 -4.86 -8.79 11.60
C HIS A 68 -4.67 -9.89 10.54
N HIS A 69 -3.87 -9.66 9.50
CA HIS A 69 -3.77 -10.57 8.35
C HIS A 69 -2.55 -11.51 8.42
N ALA A 70 -1.47 -11.12 9.09
CA ALA A 70 -0.26 -11.94 9.19
C ALA A 70 -0.51 -13.32 9.84
N PRO A 71 -1.34 -13.46 10.89
CA PRO A 71 -1.68 -14.77 11.44
C PRO A 71 -2.45 -15.66 10.46
N LEU A 72 -3.18 -15.06 9.51
CA LEU A 72 -4.05 -15.74 8.54
C LEU A 72 -3.36 -16.02 7.20
N ARG A 73 -2.06 -15.71 7.06
CA ARG A 73 -1.35 -15.81 5.77
C ARG A 73 -1.30 -17.21 5.15
N THR A 74 -1.46 -18.26 5.96
CA THR A 74 -1.51 -19.67 5.51
C THR A 74 -2.92 -20.24 5.47
N ASP A 75 -3.93 -19.47 5.91
CA ASP A 75 -5.33 -19.86 5.84
C ASP A 75 -5.81 -19.75 4.39
N PRO A 76 -6.27 -20.84 3.74
CA PRO A 76 -6.75 -20.82 2.36
C PRO A 76 -7.81 -19.76 2.06
N GLU A 77 -8.66 -19.41 3.04
CA GLU A 77 -9.74 -18.42 2.85
C GLU A 77 -9.23 -16.98 2.83
N HIS A 78 -8.06 -16.71 3.41
CA HIS A 78 -7.52 -15.36 3.63
C HIS A 78 -6.14 -15.14 2.97
N ALA A 79 -5.50 -16.21 2.50
CA ALA A 79 -4.17 -16.16 1.89
C ALA A 79 -4.13 -15.36 0.58
N ASP A 80 -5.25 -15.23 -0.13
CA ASP A 80 -5.35 -14.44 -1.36
C ASP A 80 -5.17 -12.94 -1.10
N ASP A 81 -5.75 -12.40 -0.01
CA ASP A 81 -5.58 -10.99 0.37
C ASP A 81 -4.13 -10.70 0.77
N TRP A 82 -3.51 -11.61 1.53
CA TRP A 82 -2.10 -11.51 1.88
C TRP A 82 -1.21 -11.49 0.63
N ARG A 83 -1.47 -12.39 -0.33
CA ARG A 83 -0.75 -12.45 -1.60
C ARG A 83 -0.96 -11.20 -2.46
N ALA A 84 -2.20 -10.71 -2.56
CA ALA A 84 -2.53 -9.51 -3.31
C ALA A 84 -1.77 -8.26 -2.82
N VAL A 85 -1.52 -8.16 -1.52
CA VAL A 85 -0.74 -7.06 -0.92
C VAL A 85 0.76 -7.28 -1.07
N THR A 86 1.24 -8.49 -0.75
CA THR A 86 2.68 -8.70 -0.48
C THR A 86 3.50 -9.18 -1.68
N MET A 87 2.87 -9.76 -2.69
CA MET A 87 3.58 -10.20 -3.89
C MET A 87 3.98 -9.02 -4.76
N ARG A 88 5.18 -9.09 -5.34
CA ARG A 88 5.65 -8.11 -6.30
C ARG A 88 4.98 -8.34 -7.65
#